data_AF-A0A4Q7L1P9-F1
#
_entry.id   AF-A0A4Q7L1P9-F1
#
_cell.length_a   1.000
_cell.length_b   1.000
_cell.length_c   1.000
_cell.angle_alpha   90.00
_cell.angle_beta   90.00
_cell.angle_gamma   90.00
#
_symmetry.space_group_name_H-M   'P 1'
#
loop_
_entity.id
_entity.type
_entity.pdbx_description
1 polymer ?
#
loop_
_entity_poly.entity_id
_entity_poly.type
_entity_poly.pdbx_seq_one_letter_code
_entity_poly.pdbx_strand_id
1 'polypeptide(L)'
;MTADIDAMAEWSAWCPFDQACLEATRAPGVYMARTGSDGPIVYVGMAGKRKGKGIRGRLYIYSSGKAAVSGLGEAAFNRALADPKWVRERLALLESGEVHSAKQWARAAIDHLDLYVRWTSTGDRANALALERAVITAMHGLPLWNVRR
;
A
#
# COMPACT_ATOMS: atom_id res chain seq x y z
N MET A 1 -9.75 14.90 -11.25
CA MET A 1 -8.62 15.35 -10.40
C MET A 1 -7.42 14.41 -10.40
N THR A 2 -7.42 13.31 -11.17
CA THR A 2 -6.24 12.42 -11.34
C THR A 2 -5.19 12.98 -12.30
N ALA A 3 -5.62 13.78 -13.30
CA ALA A 3 -4.75 14.35 -14.33
C ALA A 3 -3.57 15.19 -13.78
N ASP A 4 -3.74 15.83 -12.63
CA ASP A 4 -2.66 16.61 -11.99
C ASP A 4 -1.57 15.70 -11.39
N ILE A 5 -1.98 14.59 -10.76
CA ILE A 5 -1.04 13.61 -10.17
C ILE A 5 -0.22 12.90 -11.24
N ASP A 6 -0.84 12.58 -12.37
CA ASP A 6 -0.16 11.89 -13.48
C ASP A 6 0.95 12.75 -14.10
N ALA A 7 0.86 14.08 -14.00
CA ALA A 7 1.89 15.00 -14.48
C ALA A 7 3.04 15.21 -13.48
N MET A 8 2.91 14.78 -12.22
CA MET A 8 3.92 15.04 -11.18
C MET A 8 5.18 14.18 -11.32
N ALA A 9 5.10 13.05 -12.01
CA ALA A 9 6.21 12.13 -12.23
C ALA A 9 5.88 11.12 -13.35
N GLU A 10 6.90 10.42 -13.84
CA GLU A 10 6.70 9.25 -14.70
C GLU A 10 6.32 8.04 -13.83
N TRP A 11 5.03 7.73 -13.78
CA TRP A 11 4.50 6.61 -13.02
C TRP A 11 4.50 5.32 -13.82
N SER A 12 4.77 4.20 -13.16
CA SER A 12 4.47 2.87 -13.71
C SER A 12 2.98 2.74 -14.00
N ALA A 13 2.64 1.76 -14.84
CA ALA A 13 1.28 1.27 -14.91
C ALA A 13 0.80 0.81 -13.52
N TRP A 14 -0.50 0.89 -13.30
CA TRP A 14 -1.13 0.24 -12.16
C TRP A 14 -1.13 -1.27 -12.37
N CYS A 15 -0.74 -2.03 -11.35
CA CYS A 15 -0.85 -3.49 -11.35
C CYS A 15 -1.32 -4.00 -9.98
N PRO A 16 -1.83 -5.24 -9.90
CA PRO A 16 -2.20 -5.86 -8.63
C PRO A 16 -1.05 -5.85 -7.62
N PHE A 17 -1.37 -5.75 -6.34
CA PHE A 17 -0.37 -5.62 -5.26
C PHE A 17 0.72 -6.71 -5.31
N ASP A 18 0.35 -7.96 -5.61
CA ASP A 18 1.33 -9.06 -5.72
C ASP A 18 2.27 -8.93 -6.90
N GLN A 19 1.76 -8.47 -8.04
CA GLN A 19 2.60 -8.16 -9.20
C GLN A 19 3.56 -7.01 -8.87
N ALA A 20 3.07 -5.95 -8.22
CA ALA A 20 3.90 -4.84 -7.78
C ALA A 20 5.02 -5.29 -6.81
N CYS A 21 4.77 -6.29 -5.96
CA CYS A 21 5.80 -6.85 -5.07
C CYS A 21 6.99 -7.48 -5.83
N LEU A 22 6.75 -7.95 -7.06
CA LEU A 22 7.76 -8.57 -7.91
C LEU A 22 8.49 -7.55 -8.79
N GLU A 23 7.72 -6.65 -9.39
CA GLU A 23 8.16 -5.74 -10.46
C GLU A 23 8.66 -4.39 -9.96
N ALA A 24 8.27 -3.96 -8.75
CA ALA A 24 8.66 -2.66 -8.26
C ALA A 24 10.19 -2.50 -8.18
N THR A 25 10.62 -1.27 -8.41
CA THR A 25 12.04 -0.90 -8.36
C THR A 25 12.64 -1.10 -6.96
N ARG A 26 13.94 -1.40 -6.93
CA ARG A 26 14.75 -1.37 -5.69
C ARG A 26 15.33 0.02 -5.39
N ALA A 27 15.04 1.01 -6.23
CA ALA A 27 15.41 2.41 -6.03
C ALA A 27 14.52 3.10 -4.97
N PRO A 28 14.95 4.24 -4.41
CA PRO A 28 14.05 5.18 -3.75
C PRO A 28 12.89 5.59 -4.64
N GLY A 29 11.79 6.00 -4.02
CA GLY A 29 10.70 6.66 -4.73
C GLY A 29 9.38 6.62 -3.99
N VAL A 30 8.31 6.88 -4.73
CA VAL A 30 6.94 7.00 -4.20
C VAL A 30 6.08 5.93 -4.85
N TYR A 31 5.17 5.36 -4.08
CA TYR A 31 4.14 4.45 -4.54
C TYR A 31 2.77 4.94 -4.09
N MET A 32 1.77 4.61 -4.89
CA MET A 32 0.36 4.83 -4.57
C MET A 32 -0.36 3.49 -4.54
N ALA A 33 -1.37 3.39 -3.69
CA ALA A 33 -2.32 2.27 -3.71
C ALA A 33 -3.73 2.79 -4.00
N ARG A 34 -4.50 2.01 -4.75
CA ARG A 34 -5.94 2.18 -4.97
C ARG A 34 -6.66 0.86 -4.73
N THR A 35 -7.96 0.92 -4.47
CA THR A 35 -8.81 -0.28 -4.37
C THR A 35 -9.34 -0.65 -5.75
N GLY A 36 -9.17 -1.90 -6.16
CA GLY A 36 -9.58 -2.39 -7.47
C GLY A 36 -8.82 -1.78 -8.66
N SER A 37 -9.12 -2.27 -9.86
CA SER A 37 -8.49 -1.82 -11.10
C SER A 37 -8.89 -0.40 -11.51
N ASP A 38 -9.97 0.16 -10.97
CA ASP A 38 -10.47 1.49 -11.38
C ASP A 38 -11.02 2.29 -10.20
N GLY A 39 -10.85 1.80 -8.96
CA GLY A 39 -11.32 2.51 -7.79
C GLY A 39 -10.40 3.65 -7.34
N PRO A 40 -10.79 4.34 -6.26
CA PRO A 40 -10.10 5.53 -5.80
C PRO A 40 -8.69 5.21 -5.30
N ILE A 41 -7.76 6.15 -5.50
CA ILE A 41 -6.48 6.13 -4.81
C ILE A 41 -6.75 6.33 -3.32
N VAL A 42 -6.20 5.42 -2.52
CA VAL A 42 -6.45 5.35 -1.08
C VAL A 42 -5.20 5.60 -0.25
N TYR A 43 -3.99 5.48 -0.81
CA TYR A 43 -2.79 5.64 -0.03
C TYR A 43 -1.62 6.12 -0.89
N VAL A 44 -0.76 6.94 -0.30
CA VAL A 44 0.50 7.39 -0.89
C VAL A 44 1.61 7.10 0.10
N GLY A 45 2.72 6.52 -0.36
CA GLY A 45 3.86 6.23 0.52
C GLY A 45 5.19 6.39 -0.18
N MET A 46 6.23 6.73 0.57
CA MET A 46 7.60 6.70 0.08
C MET A 46 8.42 5.51 0.58
N ALA A 47 9.45 5.19 -0.17
CA ALA A 47 10.55 4.33 0.26
C ALA A 47 11.89 5.00 -0.07
N GLY A 48 12.83 5.00 0.88
CA GLY A 48 14.22 5.34 0.61
C GLY A 48 15.05 4.11 0.23
N LYS A 49 16.32 4.31 -0.12
CA LYS A 49 17.30 3.22 -0.38
C LYS A 49 17.74 2.53 0.92
N ARG A 50 16.82 1.99 1.73
CA ARG A 50 17.22 1.19 2.91
C ARG A 50 17.79 -0.14 2.45
N LYS A 51 19.10 -0.34 2.64
CA LYS A 51 19.86 -1.55 2.25
C LYS A 51 19.60 -1.96 0.78
N GLY A 52 19.44 -0.99 -0.12
CA GLY A 52 19.19 -1.26 -1.53
C GLY A 52 17.89 -1.99 -1.84
N LYS A 53 16.88 -1.93 -0.96
CA LYS A 53 15.59 -2.60 -1.18
C LYS A 53 14.48 -1.69 -1.73
N GLY A 54 14.58 -0.37 -1.53
CA GLY A 54 13.71 0.62 -2.17
C GLY A 54 12.21 0.34 -2.01
N ILE A 55 11.44 0.69 -3.04
CA ILE A 55 9.98 0.48 -3.10
C ILE A 55 9.64 -1.01 -2.98
N ARG A 56 10.32 -1.89 -3.72
CA ARG A 56 10.10 -3.34 -3.64
C ARG A 56 10.25 -3.89 -2.23
N GLY A 57 11.26 -3.41 -1.51
CA GLY A 57 11.50 -3.76 -0.11
C GLY A 57 10.39 -3.31 0.81
N ARG A 58 9.82 -2.11 0.55
CA ARG A 58 8.67 -1.61 1.30
C ARG A 58 7.43 -2.47 1.05
N LEU A 59 7.11 -2.75 -0.22
CA LEU A 59 5.98 -3.60 -0.60
C LEU A 59 6.12 -5.01 -0.02
N TYR A 60 7.34 -5.58 -0.03
CA TYR A 60 7.61 -6.88 0.59
C TYR A 60 7.30 -6.92 2.10
N ILE A 61 7.50 -5.83 2.84
CA ILE A 61 7.12 -5.82 4.26
C ILE A 61 5.60 -5.96 4.42
N TYR A 62 4.82 -5.27 3.59
CA TYR A 62 3.36 -5.42 3.57
C TYR A 62 2.96 -6.83 3.14
N SER A 63 3.56 -7.39 2.08
CA SER A 63 3.25 -8.75 1.61
C SER A 63 3.62 -9.84 2.62
N SER A 64 4.59 -9.59 3.50
CA SER A 64 4.92 -10.52 4.58
C SER A 64 4.04 -10.40 5.83
N GLY A 65 3.06 -9.48 5.82
CA GLY A 65 2.22 -9.17 6.98
C GLY A 65 2.94 -8.46 8.14
N LYS A 66 4.23 -8.14 7.98
CA LYS A 66 5.07 -7.55 9.06
C LYS A 66 4.74 -6.08 9.37
N ALA A 67 3.99 -5.41 8.50
CA ALA A 67 3.59 -4.02 8.67
C ALA A 67 2.13 -3.86 9.11
N ALA A 68 1.58 -4.83 9.85
CA ALA A 68 0.24 -4.76 10.44
C ALA A 68 -0.02 -3.53 11.33
N VAL A 69 1.05 -2.87 11.80
CA VAL A 69 1.03 -1.70 12.70
C VAL A 69 1.80 -0.50 12.13
N SER A 70 1.95 -0.42 10.80
CA SER A 70 2.51 0.79 10.17
C SER A 70 2.05 1.00 8.73
N GLY A 71 1.75 2.25 8.37
CA GLY A 71 1.55 2.70 6.99
C GLY A 71 0.40 1.96 6.29
N LEU A 72 0.59 1.61 5.00
CA LEU A 72 -0.43 0.91 4.21
C LEU A 72 -0.92 -0.39 4.86
N GLY A 73 -0.02 -1.17 5.48
CA GLY A 73 -0.37 -2.46 6.10
C GLY A 73 -1.33 -2.30 7.28
N GLU A 74 -1.11 -1.34 8.15
CA GLU A 74 -2.03 -1.01 9.25
C GLU A 74 -3.32 -0.40 8.73
N ALA A 75 -3.23 0.51 7.75
CA ALA A 75 -4.40 1.12 7.14
C ALA A 75 -5.33 0.08 6.50
N ALA A 76 -4.76 -0.92 5.81
CA ALA A 76 -5.46 -2.05 5.23
C ALA A 76 -6.03 -2.96 6.32
N PHE A 77 -5.22 -3.31 7.32
CA PHE A 77 -5.65 -4.24 8.36
C PHE A 77 -6.81 -3.68 9.20
N ASN A 78 -6.74 -2.41 9.60
CA ASN A 78 -7.83 -1.75 10.32
C ASN A 78 -9.14 -1.72 9.52
N ARG A 79 -9.06 -1.58 8.20
CA ARG A 79 -10.25 -1.60 7.32
C ARG A 79 -10.85 -2.97 7.17
N ALA A 80 -10.02 -4.01 7.01
CA ALA A 80 -10.49 -5.38 7.00
C ALA A 80 -11.13 -5.76 8.35
N LEU A 81 -10.54 -5.36 9.47
CA LEU A 81 -11.13 -5.56 10.81
C LEU A 81 -12.44 -4.81 11.01
N ALA A 82 -12.63 -3.67 10.34
CA ALA A 82 -13.87 -2.92 10.36
C ALA A 82 -14.97 -3.50 9.44
N ASP A 83 -14.66 -4.51 8.62
CA ASP A 83 -15.62 -5.21 7.75
C ASP A 83 -16.20 -6.45 8.46
N PRO A 84 -17.47 -6.43 8.91
CA PRO A 84 -18.06 -7.56 9.62
C PRO A 84 -18.16 -8.83 8.77
N LYS A 85 -18.22 -8.71 7.44
CA LYS A 85 -18.25 -9.88 6.55
C LYS A 85 -16.89 -10.57 6.57
N TRP A 86 -15.81 -9.82 6.41
CA TRP A 86 -14.45 -10.36 6.44
C TRP A 86 -14.14 -11.01 7.80
N VAL A 87 -14.51 -10.35 8.91
CA VAL A 87 -14.30 -10.91 10.26
C VAL A 87 -15.06 -12.23 10.44
N ARG A 88 -16.30 -12.32 9.95
CA ARG A 88 -17.07 -13.58 9.98
C ARG A 88 -16.40 -14.70 9.18
N GLU A 89 -15.85 -14.38 8.01
CA GLU A 89 -15.09 -15.35 7.22
C GLU A 89 -13.83 -15.83 7.96
N ARG A 90 -13.11 -14.93 8.64
CA ARG A 90 -11.95 -15.31 9.48
C ARG A 90 -12.36 -16.18 10.67
N LEU A 91 -13.49 -15.88 11.31
CA LEU A 91 -14.01 -16.69 12.41
C LEU A 91 -14.37 -18.11 11.93
N ALA A 92 -15.05 -18.24 10.78
CA ALA A 92 -15.40 -19.55 10.23
C ALA A 92 -14.17 -20.44 9.98
N LEU A 93 -13.06 -19.85 9.48
CA LEU A 93 -11.79 -20.57 9.31
C LEU A 93 -11.19 -21.03 10.64
N LEU A 94 -11.24 -20.17 11.66
CA LEU A 94 -10.78 -20.51 13.01
C LEU A 94 -11.60 -21.65 13.60
N GLU A 95 -12.92 -21.61 13.45
CA GLU A 95 -13.84 -22.68 13.89
C GLU A 95 -13.61 -24.00 13.15
N SER A 96 -13.19 -23.95 11.88
CA SER A 96 -12.79 -25.16 11.12
C SER A 96 -11.38 -25.67 11.44
N GLY A 97 -10.67 -25.06 12.40
CA GLY A 97 -9.33 -25.46 12.83
C GLY A 97 -8.18 -24.83 12.04
N GLU A 98 -8.46 -23.90 11.13
CA GLU A 98 -7.43 -23.17 10.39
C GLU A 98 -6.97 -21.94 11.18
N VAL A 99 -5.91 -22.12 11.96
CA VAL A 99 -5.34 -21.05 12.78
C VAL A 99 -4.37 -20.21 11.95
N HIS A 100 -4.59 -18.89 11.92
CA HIS A 100 -3.69 -17.93 11.29
C HIS A 100 -2.98 -17.06 12.32
N SER A 101 -1.68 -16.85 12.13
CA SER A 101 -0.90 -15.86 12.88
C SER A 101 -1.33 -14.43 12.54
N ALA A 102 -1.00 -13.46 13.41
CA ALA A 102 -1.26 -12.04 13.15
C ALA A 102 -0.70 -11.55 11.80
N LYS A 103 0.44 -12.08 11.35
CA LYS A 103 1.01 -11.74 10.02
C LYS A 103 0.14 -12.27 8.88
N GLN A 104 -0.40 -13.48 9.02
CA GLN A 104 -1.30 -14.05 8.02
C GLN A 104 -2.62 -13.27 7.96
N TRP A 105 -3.16 -12.83 9.10
CA TRP A 105 -4.32 -11.92 9.13
C TRP A 105 -4.04 -10.60 8.41
N ALA A 106 -2.90 -9.97 8.72
CA ALA A 106 -2.52 -8.72 8.10
C ALA A 106 -2.28 -8.86 6.59
N ARG A 107 -1.76 -10.00 6.12
CA ARG A 107 -1.64 -10.27 4.69
C ARG A 107 -3.00 -10.50 4.04
N ALA A 108 -3.87 -11.31 4.65
CA ALA A 108 -5.21 -11.57 4.15
C ALA A 108 -6.06 -10.29 4.06
N ALA A 109 -5.79 -9.29 4.90
CA ALA A 109 -6.42 -7.98 4.80
C ALA A 109 -6.04 -7.21 3.53
N ILE A 110 -4.80 -7.34 3.04
CA ILE A 110 -4.37 -6.75 1.77
C ILE A 110 -5.09 -7.44 0.61
N ASP A 111 -5.23 -8.76 0.67
CA ASP A 111 -5.91 -9.56 -0.36
C ASP A 111 -7.41 -9.21 -0.43
N HIS A 112 -8.05 -9.06 0.74
CA HIS A 112 -9.46 -8.68 0.85
C HIS A 112 -9.78 -7.33 0.21
N LEU A 113 -8.85 -6.38 0.28
CA LEU A 113 -9.05 -5.01 -0.20
C LEU A 113 -8.74 -4.82 -1.69
N ASP A 114 -8.32 -5.89 -2.39
CA ASP A 114 -8.01 -5.90 -3.82
C ASP A 114 -7.16 -4.70 -4.24
N LEU A 115 -6.00 -4.54 -3.59
CA LEU A 115 -5.17 -3.35 -3.81
C LEU A 115 -4.40 -3.42 -5.12
N TYR A 116 -4.41 -2.30 -5.85
CA TYR A 116 -3.56 -2.04 -7.00
C TYR A 116 -2.54 -0.97 -6.66
N VAL A 117 -1.32 -1.14 -7.16
CA VAL A 117 -0.18 -0.27 -6.86
C VAL A 117 0.44 0.24 -8.14
N ARG A 118 0.89 1.50 -8.11
CA ARG A 118 1.84 2.06 -9.07
C ARG A 118 2.95 2.78 -8.33
N TRP A 119 4.08 3.00 -8.99
CA TRP A 119 5.23 3.65 -8.39
C TRP A 119 6.02 4.50 -9.37
N THR A 120 6.86 5.37 -8.84
CA THR A 120 7.89 6.09 -9.60
C THR A 120 9.19 6.10 -8.80
N SER A 121 10.33 6.14 -9.50
CA SER A 121 11.65 6.18 -8.88
C SER A 121 12.10 7.63 -8.68
N THR A 122 12.86 7.88 -7.61
CA THR A 122 13.54 9.18 -7.39
C THR A 122 15.04 8.96 -7.18
N GLY A 123 15.83 10.01 -7.37
CA GLY A 123 17.29 9.95 -7.20
C GLY A 123 17.72 9.55 -5.78
N ASP A 124 16.99 10.01 -4.76
CA ASP A 124 17.29 9.73 -3.37
C ASP A 124 16.03 9.76 -2.47
N ARG A 125 16.25 9.60 -1.16
CA ARG A 125 15.21 9.62 -0.13
C ARG A 125 14.60 11.01 0.07
N ALA A 126 15.39 12.09 -0.07
CA ALA A 126 14.90 13.45 0.13
C ALA A 126 13.89 13.81 -0.98
N ASN A 127 14.23 13.48 -2.22
CA ASN A 127 13.35 13.62 -3.39
C ASN A 127 12.10 12.74 -3.26
N ALA A 128 12.23 11.50 -2.76
CA ALA A 128 11.07 10.64 -2.50
C ALA A 128 10.10 11.26 -1.47
N LEU A 129 10.65 11.84 -0.39
CA LEU A 129 9.84 12.49 0.64
C LEU A 129 9.20 13.78 0.14
N ALA A 130 9.91 14.58 -0.65
CA ALA A 130 9.38 15.80 -1.24
C ALA A 130 8.22 15.47 -2.19
N LEU A 131 8.39 14.47 -3.07
CA LEU A 131 7.35 14.04 -3.99
C LEU A 131 6.13 13.45 -3.26
N GLU A 132 6.33 12.60 -2.24
CA GLU A 132 5.22 12.06 -1.43
C GLU A 132 4.38 13.18 -0.81
N ARG A 133 5.03 14.19 -0.22
CA ARG A 133 4.34 15.35 0.38
C ARG A 133 3.57 16.14 -0.66
N ALA A 134 4.16 16.38 -1.83
CA ALA A 134 3.50 17.10 -2.91
C ALA A 134 2.26 16.34 -3.39
N VAL A 135 2.36 15.02 -3.61
CA VAL A 135 1.23 14.16 -4.03
C VAL A 135 0.13 14.16 -2.97
N ILE A 136 0.46 13.97 -1.68
CA ILE A 136 -0.53 14.01 -0.59
C ILE A 136 -1.23 15.37 -0.53
N THR A 137 -0.49 16.46 -0.75
CA THR A 137 -1.03 17.82 -0.74
C THR A 137 -1.99 18.05 -1.90
N ALA A 138 -1.63 17.63 -3.12
CA ALA A 138 -2.51 17.69 -4.28
C ALA A 138 -3.79 16.85 -4.09
N MET A 139 -3.75 15.86 -3.21
CA MET A 139 -4.87 14.98 -2.86
C MET A 139 -5.58 15.36 -1.55
N HIS A 140 -5.36 16.55 -1.01
CA HIS A 140 -5.81 16.96 0.34
C HIS A 140 -7.33 16.82 0.60
N GLY A 141 -8.16 16.81 -0.45
CA GLY A 141 -9.61 16.60 -0.36
C GLY A 141 -10.10 15.16 -0.56
N LEU A 142 -9.21 14.21 -0.82
CA LEU A 142 -9.56 12.80 -1.01
C LEU A 142 -9.45 12.02 0.31
N PRO A 143 -10.26 10.97 0.50
CA PRO A 143 -10.28 10.16 1.73
C PRO A 143 -9.09 9.20 1.79
N LEU A 144 -7.86 9.74 1.72
CA LEU A 144 -6.63 8.97 1.86
C LEU A 144 -6.55 8.32 3.23
N TRP A 145 -6.05 7.10 3.24
CA TRP A 145 -5.81 6.28 4.41
C TRP A 145 -4.51 6.65 5.14
N ASN A 146 -3.74 7.58 4.58
CA ASN A 146 -2.58 8.19 5.24
C ASN A 146 -3.02 8.80 6.58
N VAL A 147 -2.48 8.27 7.67
CA VAL A 147 -2.69 8.85 9.00
C VAL A 147 -1.94 10.18 9.03
N ARG A 148 -2.68 11.30 9.06
CA ARG A 148 -2.11 12.62 9.32
C ARG A 148 -1.64 12.63 10.77
N ARG A 149 -0.33 12.77 11.01
CA ARG A 149 0.22 13.14 12.32
C ARG A 149 0.74 14.56 12.21
#